data_AF-Q06GG6-F1
#
_entry.id   AF-Q06GG6-F1
#
_cell.length_a   1.000
_cell.length_b   1.000
_cell.length_c   1.000
_cell.angle_alpha   90.00
_cell.angle_beta   90.00
_cell.angle_gamma   90.00
#
_symmetry.space_group_name_H-M   'P 1'
#
loop_
_entity.id
_entity.type
_entity.pdbx_description
1 polymer ?
#
loop_
_entity_poly.entity_id
_entity_poly.type
_entity_poly.pdbx_seq_one_letter_code
_entity_poly.pdbx_strand_id
1 'polypeptide(L)'
;MSALTITHTHAEGTLIDGTSRGDGSAEILKAQRWRWSRNLGSWYIPQSRDRRAKLPQINATAAALRAAGFTVDVDIDDTYRPTADVEADKIARQAARVDALDAKADRKAGTAEAAWAADQAAHDALPEGGEPIKVGHHSETRHRRAVEKSWNALGKAVAAERAAATARGRVDAAAKTTDRRYAPVTVARRIDKLTAELRRLERDRDGYTRTLHTNKQTGQKYVETHEAAGGDYRERVLAEIEHIADELAYWEGVRAHQIDAGTATAYSRDVVAAGDLVRYVGHFHRVLKVNAKTVTIGSIVGGSWTDRVPYSEIRGLRDADGNGVRIVDGARVVDTGTDTGPDAA
;
A
#
# COMPACT_ATOMS: atom_id res chain seq x y z
N MET A 1 -16.84 36.38 -19.91
CA MET A 1 -17.13 35.14 -19.13
C MET A 1 -15.94 34.22 -19.35
N SER A 2 -15.27 33.80 -18.27
CA SER A 2 -14.20 32.81 -18.39
C SER A 2 -14.85 31.43 -18.56
N ALA A 3 -14.46 30.72 -19.62
CA ALA A 3 -14.89 29.34 -19.83
C ALA A 3 -13.98 28.41 -19.03
N LEU A 4 -14.59 27.53 -18.24
CA LEU A 4 -13.93 26.52 -17.42
C LEU A 4 -14.34 25.13 -17.90
N THR A 5 -13.41 24.19 -17.93
CA THR A 5 -13.70 22.80 -18.31
C THR A 5 -13.29 21.90 -17.17
N ILE A 6 -14.25 21.13 -16.63
CA ILE A 6 -13.98 20.06 -15.68
C ILE A 6 -13.85 18.76 -16.46
N THR A 7 -12.67 18.16 -16.45
CA THR A 7 -12.40 16.88 -17.13
C THR A 7 -12.18 15.78 -16.11
N HIS A 8 -12.75 14.60 -16.36
CA HIS A 8 -12.42 13.39 -15.61
C HIS A 8 -12.06 12.24 -16.55
N THR A 9 -10.90 11.64 -16.27
CA THR A 9 -10.51 10.33 -16.79
C THR A 9 -9.95 9.48 -15.65
N HIS A 10 -9.98 8.15 -15.78
CA HIS A 10 -9.25 7.28 -14.85
C HIS A 10 -7.74 7.57 -14.88
N ALA A 11 -7.18 7.88 -16.05
CA ALA A 11 -5.76 8.14 -16.24
C ALA A 11 -5.26 9.39 -15.52
N GLU A 12 -6.05 10.46 -15.44
CA GLU A 12 -5.58 11.76 -14.93
C GLU A 12 -6.27 12.15 -13.62
N GLY A 13 -7.44 11.55 -13.34
CA GLY A 13 -8.31 11.98 -12.27
C GLY A 13 -9.23 13.12 -12.72
N THR A 14 -9.72 13.92 -11.76
CA THR A 14 -10.58 15.07 -12.06
C THR A 14 -9.77 16.35 -11.97
N LEU A 15 -9.71 17.09 -13.06
CA LEU A 15 -8.99 18.35 -13.22
C LEU A 15 -9.96 19.45 -13.66
N ILE A 16 -9.54 20.70 -13.52
CA ILE A 16 -10.28 21.85 -14.07
C ILE A 16 -9.33 22.84 -14.71
N ASP A 17 -9.59 23.14 -15.97
CA ASP A 17 -8.81 24.06 -16.79
C ASP A 17 -9.57 25.37 -17.03
N GLY A 18 -8.84 26.39 -17.52
CA GLY A 18 -9.39 27.74 -17.76
C GLY A 18 -9.38 28.65 -16.53
N THR A 19 -8.93 28.17 -15.37
CA THR A 19 -8.77 29.00 -14.16
C THR A 19 -7.56 29.92 -14.25
N SER A 20 -7.66 31.10 -13.64
CA SER A 20 -6.62 32.12 -13.61
C SER A 20 -6.51 32.75 -12.22
N ARG A 21 -5.33 33.30 -11.89
CA ARG A 21 -5.13 33.92 -10.58
C ARG A 21 -5.99 35.18 -10.47
N GLY A 22 -6.88 35.21 -9.47
CA GLY A 22 -7.69 36.38 -9.14
C GLY A 22 -9.04 36.47 -9.88
N ASP A 23 -9.43 35.43 -10.63
CA ASP A 23 -10.74 35.39 -11.29
C ASP A 23 -11.92 35.03 -10.36
N GLY A 24 -11.64 34.66 -9.10
CA GLY A 24 -12.64 34.25 -8.11
C GLY A 24 -13.02 32.76 -8.13
N SER A 25 -12.47 31.97 -9.06
CA SER A 25 -12.73 30.52 -9.12
C SER A 25 -12.08 29.77 -7.95
N ALA A 26 -10.93 30.25 -7.46
CA ALA A 26 -10.13 29.58 -6.43
C ALA A 26 -10.87 29.40 -5.10
N GLU A 27 -11.67 30.38 -4.68
CA GLU A 27 -12.47 30.35 -3.45
C GLU A 27 -13.55 29.27 -3.52
N ILE A 28 -14.22 29.18 -4.66
CA ILE A 28 -15.26 28.16 -4.94
C ILE A 28 -14.63 26.77 -4.95
N LEU A 29 -13.52 26.61 -5.67
CA LEU A 29 -12.80 25.34 -5.78
C LEU A 29 -12.32 24.86 -4.40
N LYS A 30 -11.75 25.74 -3.56
CA LYS A 30 -11.36 25.40 -2.18
C LYS A 30 -12.56 24.97 -1.34
N ALA A 31 -13.70 25.66 -1.44
CA ALA A 31 -14.92 25.30 -0.72
C ALA A 31 -15.42 23.90 -1.13
N GLN A 32 -15.27 23.57 -2.42
CA GLN A 32 -15.55 22.26 -2.99
C GLN A 32 -14.42 21.24 -2.80
N ARG A 33 -13.45 21.52 -1.91
CA ARG A 33 -12.33 20.63 -1.53
C ARG A 33 -11.37 20.27 -2.67
N TRP A 34 -11.31 21.09 -3.72
CA TRP A 34 -10.25 20.99 -4.71
C TRP A 34 -8.92 21.46 -4.13
N ARG A 35 -7.83 20.96 -4.71
CA ARG A 35 -6.46 21.34 -4.34
C ARG A 35 -5.71 21.83 -5.57
N TRP A 36 -4.89 22.85 -5.40
CA TRP A 36 -3.96 23.29 -6.44
C TRP A 36 -2.73 22.40 -6.45
N SER A 37 -2.36 21.86 -7.61
CA SER A 37 -1.09 21.17 -7.80
C SER A 37 -0.13 22.04 -8.59
N ARG A 38 1.04 22.34 -8.01
CA ARG A 38 2.12 23.03 -8.75
C ARG A 38 2.72 22.17 -9.87
N ASN A 39 2.69 20.85 -9.72
CA ASN A 39 3.26 19.94 -10.71
C ASN A 39 2.33 19.76 -11.92
N LEU A 40 1.01 19.81 -11.71
CA LEU A 40 0.03 19.74 -12.81
C LEU A 40 -0.27 21.12 -13.41
N GLY A 41 0.02 22.19 -12.67
CA GLY A 41 -0.39 23.54 -13.08
C GLY A 41 -1.91 23.71 -13.10
N SER A 42 -2.65 22.86 -12.38
CA SER A 42 -4.11 22.80 -12.42
C SER A 42 -4.69 22.49 -11.04
N TRP A 43 -5.97 22.82 -10.85
CA TRP A 43 -6.77 22.40 -9.71
C TRP A 43 -7.25 20.96 -9.93
N TYR A 44 -7.22 20.15 -8.88
CA TYR A 44 -7.64 18.74 -8.96
C TYR A 44 -8.47 18.31 -7.75
N ILE A 45 -9.28 17.27 -7.93
CA ILE A 45 -9.94 16.56 -6.83
C ILE A 45 -8.98 15.49 -6.27
N PRO A 46 -8.63 15.51 -4.98
CA PRO A 46 -7.77 14.49 -4.42
C PRO A 46 -8.36 13.08 -4.49
N GLN A 47 -7.52 12.07 -4.72
CA GLN A 47 -7.91 10.65 -4.81
C GLN A 47 -9.01 10.40 -5.86
N SER A 48 -8.92 11.02 -7.03
CA SER A 48 -9.81 10.77 -8.17
C SER A 48 -9.17 9.89 -9.25
N ARG A 49 -7.84 9.83 -9.32
CA ARG A 49 -7.12 9.01 -10.30
C ARG A 49 -7.38 7.52 -10.07
N ASP A 50 -7.53 6.76 -11.15
CA ASP A 50 -7.85 5.34 -11.18
C ASP A 50 -9.09 4.99 -10.32
N ARG A 51 -10.05 5.91 -10.26
CA ARG A 51 -11.33 5.75 -9.56
C ARG A 51 -12.40 6.46 -10.36
N ARG A 52 -13.63 6.00 -10.17
CA ARG A 52 -14.78 6.63 -10.81
C ARG A 52 -14.92 8.11 -10.51
N ALA A 53 -15.50 8.81 -11.47
CA ALA A 53 -15.87 10.21 -11.37
C ALA A 53 -16.65 10.46 -10.08
N LYS A 54 -16.21 11.43 -9.27
CA LYS A 54 -16.94 11.86 -8.08
C LYS A 54 -18.10 12.77 -8.48
N LEU A 55 -19.07 12.22 -9.20
CA LEU A 55 -20.18 12.95 -9.82
C LEU A 55 -20.85 13.94 -8.85
N PRO A 56 -21.16 13.60 -7.59
CA PRO A 56 -21.76 14.58 -6.68
C PRO A 56 -20.88 15.82 -6.44
N GLN A 57 -19.57 15.64 -6.30
CA GLN A 57 -18.62 16.74 -6.08
C GLN A 57 -18.39 17.55 -7.36
N ILE A 58 -18.29 16.87 -8.52
CA ILE A 58 -18.15 17.51 -9.83
C ILE A 58 -19.37 18.39 -10.12
N ASN A 59 -20.58 17.82 -9.96
CA ASN A 59 -21.83 18.52 -10.22
C ASN A 59 -22.03 19.70 -9.26
N ALA A 60 -21.72 19.53 -7.97
CA ALA A 60 -21.77 20.61 -7.00
C ALA A 60 -20.78 21.74 -7.33
N THR A 61 -19.58 21.39 -7.81
CA THR A 61 -18.58 22.37 -8.25
C THR A 61 -19.04 23.13 -9.48
N ALA A 62 -19.52 22.41 -10.51
CA ALA A 62 -20.02 23.02 -11.74
C ALA A 62 -21.20 23.96 -11.45
N ALA A 63 -22.13 23.56 -10.59
CA ALA A 63 -23.26 24.41 -10.18
C ALA A 63 -22.79 25.69 -9.46
N ALA A 64 -21.85 25.57 -8.51
CA ALA A 64 -21.34 26.73 -7.77
C ALA A 64 -20.58 27.71 -8.67
N LEU A 65 -19.77 27.20 -9.61
CA LEU A 65 -19.06 28.03 -10.59
C LEU A 65 -20.03 28.72 -11.55
N ARG A 66 -21.03 28.00 -12.08
CA ARG A 66 -22.07 28.61 -12.94
C ARG A 66 -22.86 29.70 -12.21
N ALA A 67 -23.20 29.47 -10.94
CA ALA A 67 -23.87 30.49 -10.11
C ALA A 67 -23.02 31.76 -9.90
N ALA A 68 -21.69 31.63 -9.93
CA ALA A 68 -20.76 32.75 -9.88
C ALA A 68 -20.49 33.41 -11.24
N GLY A 69 -21.20 33.02 -12.30
CA GLY A 69 -21.11 33.64 -13.64
C GLY A 69 -20.06 33.04 -14.56
N PHE A 70 -19.45 31.91 -14.22
CA PHE A 70 -18.57 31.17 -15.12
C PHE A 70 -19.37 30.31 -16.09
N THR A 71 -18.88 30.19 -17.32
CA THR A 71 -19.35 29.15 -18.24
C THR A 71 -18.57 27.87 -17.93
N VAL A 72 -19.26 26.78 -17.58
CA VAL A 72 -18.60 25.53 -17.17
C VAL A 72 -19.05 24.38 -18.05
N ASP A 73 -18.10 23.74 -18.71
CA ASP A 73 -18.26 22.48 -19.40
C ASP A 73 -17.77 21.31 -18.53
N VAL A 74 -18.39 20.14 -18.68
CA VAL A 74 -18.07 18.94 -17.90
C VAL A 74 -17.93 17.76 -18.84
N ASP A 75 -16.70 17.26 -18.96
CA ASP A 75 -16.35 16.11 -19.79
C ASP A 75 -15.89 14.94 -18.91
N ILE A 76 -16.56 13.80 -19.05
CA ILE A 76 -16.35 12.63 -18.19
C ILE A 76 -16.21 11.39 -19.04
N ASP A 77 -15.00 10.83 -19.04
CA ASP A 77 -14.71 9.47 -19.47
C ASP A 77 -14.46 8.60 -18.23
N ASP A 78 -15.50 7.87 -17.80
CA ASP A 78 -15.48 6.97 -16.64
C ASP A 78 -15.07 5.53 -17.04
N THR A 79 -14.38 5.38 -18.17
CA THR A 79 -13.90 4.07 -18.64
C THR A 79 -12.69 3.63 -17.82
N TYR A 80 -12.79 2.45 -17.21
CA TYR A 80 -11.68 1.85 -16.48
C TYR A 80 -10.50 1.55 -17.42
N ARG A 81 -9.31 1.85 -16.93
CA ARG A 81 -8.07 1.39 -17.56
C ARG A 81 -7.78 -0.06 -17.16
N PRO A 82 -7.09 -0.84 -18.02
CA PRO A 82 -6.62 -2.17 -17.65
C PRO A 82 -5.78 -2.14 -16.36
N THR A 83 -6.00 -3.10 -15.48
CA THR A 83 -5.32 -3.20 -14.18
C THR A 83 -3.81 -3.29 -14.37
N ALA A 84 -3.35 -3.99 -15.41
CA ALA A 84 -1.94 -4.09 -15.75
C ALA A 84 -1.29 -2.70 -15.96
N ASP A 85 -1.94 -1.81 -16.71
CA ASP A 85 -1.44 -0.45 -16.97
C ASP A 85 -1.46 0.43 -15.71
N VAL A 86 -2.51 0.27 -14.89
CA VAL A 86 -2.64 0.98 -13.62
C VAL A 86 -1.53 0.56 -12.65
N GLU A 87 -1.25 -0.73 -12.55
CA GLU A 87 -0.20 -1.26 -11.68
C GLU A 87 1.20 -0.92 -12.20
N ALA A 88 1.43 -0.97 -13.52
CA ALA A 88 2.68 -0.52 -14.14
C ALA A 88 2.95 0.96 -13.86
N ASP A 89 1.97 1.85 -14.02
CA ASP A 89 2.11 3.27 -13.71
C ASP A 89 2.35 3.51 -12.21
N LYS A 90 1.70 2.75 -11.31
CA LYS A 90 1.97 2.82 -9.86
C LYS A 90 3.41 2.43 -9.55
N ILE A 91 3.94 1.37 -10.17
CA ILE A 91 5.34 0.93 -10.01
C ILE A 91 6.28 2.02 -10.52
N ALA A 92 6.07 2.52 -11.73
CA ALA A 92 6.90 3.57 -12.33
C ALA A 92 6.93 4.84 -11.47
N ARG A 93 5.76 5.30 -10.99
CA ARG A 93 5.68 6.47 -10.08
C ARG A 93 6.36 6.23 -8.75
N GLN A 94 6.28 5.01 -8.22
CA GLN A 94 6.96 4.67 -6.97
C GLN A 94 8.47 4.63 -7.16
N ALA A 95 8.97 4.11 -8.29
CA ALA A 95 10.39 4.15 -8.64
C ALA A 95 10.89 5.59 -8.78
N ALA A 96 10.21 6.42 -9.58
CA ALA A 96 10.57 7.84 -9.73
C ALA A 96 10.53 8.60 -8.39
N ARG A 97 9.61 8.24 -7.48
CA ARG A 97 9.57 8.79 -6.13
C ARG A 97 10.79 8.37 -5.31
N VAL A 98 11.22 7.12 -5.41
CA VAL A 98 12.43 6.62 -4.74
C VAL A 98 13.65 7.37 -5.26
N ASP A 99 13.83 7.49 -6.57
CA ASP A 99 14.96 8.22 -7.18
C ASP A 99 15.01 9.68 -6.73
N ALA A 100 13.87 10.36 -6.71
CA ALA A 100 13.79 11.75 -6.25
C ALA A 100 14.12 11.90 -4.75
N LEU A 101 13.76 10.91 -3.93
CA LEU A 101 14.10 10.88 -2.51
C LEU A 101 15.58 10.54 -2.31
N ASP A 102 16.15 9.66 -3.12
CA ASP A 102 17.54 9.26 -3.06
C ASP A 102 18.46 10.44 -3.42
N ALA A 103 18.19 11.12 -4.55
CA ALA A 103 18.90 12.34 -4.92
C ALA A 103 18.79 13.43 -3.83
N LYS A 104 17.67 13.47 -3.09
CA LYS A 104 17.51 14.38 -1.94
C LYS A 104 18.32 13.92 -0.72
N ALA A 105 18.42 12.61 -0.47
CA ALA A 105 19.25 12.05 0.58
C ALA A 105 20.73 12.32 0.30
N ASP A 106 21.20 12.18 -0.94
CA ASP A 106 22.58 12.47 -1.34
C ASP A 106 22.96 13.93 -1.09
N ARG A 107 22.09 14.87 -1.49
CA ARG A 107 22.30 16.30 -1.18
C ARG A 107 22.40 16.55 0.33
N LYS A 108 21.67 15.80 1.15
CA LYS A 108 21.71 15.93 2.61
C LYS A 108 22.96 15.28 3.21
N ALA A 109 23.41 14.15 2.67
CA ALA A 109 24.67 13.52 3.03
C ALA A 109 25.86 14.47 2.74
N GLY A 110 25.94 15.02 1.52
CA GLY A 110 26.99 16.01 1.20
C GLY A 110 26.93 17.28 2.06
N THR A 111 25.73 17.70 2.49
CA THR A 111 25.60 18.80 3.47
C THR A 111 26.13 18.41 4.85
N ALA A 112 25.93 17.16 5.29
CA ALA A 112 26.44 16.65 6.56
C ALA A 112 27.96 16.51 6.53
N GLU A 113 28.53 15.94 5.46
CA GLU A 113 29.97 15.86 5.25
C GLU A 113 30.64 17.24 5.30
N ALA A 114 30.08 18.22 4.58
CA ALA A 114 30.59 19.59 4.60
C ALA A 114 30.48 20.23 6.01
N ALA A 115 29.45 19.89 6.78
CA ALA A 115 29.30 20.40 8.14
C ALA A 115 30.30 19.75 9.11
N TRP A 116 30.59 18.44 8.97
CA TRP A 116 31.63 17.76 9.74
C TRP A 116 33.03 18.25 9.40
N ALA A 117 33.33 18.50 8.12
CA ALA A 117 34.60 19.12 7.72
C ALA A 117 34.77 20.53 8.32
N ALA A 118 33.69 21.31 8.38
CA ALA A 118 33.71 22.62 9.02
C ALA A 118 33.85 22.56 10.55
N ASP A 119 33.26 21.54 11.20
CA ASP A 119 33.46 21.25 12.61
C ASP A 119 34.92 20.90 12.91
N GLN A 120 35.50 19.95 12.16
CA GLN A 120 36.90 19.58 12.28
C GLN A 120 37.82 20.80 12.10
N ALA A 121 37.61 21.60 11.06
CA ALA A 121 38.40 22.81 10.84
C ALA A 121 38.23 23.87 11.96
N ALA A 122 37.06 23.95 12.59
CA ALA A 122 36.83 24.85 13.73
C ALA A 122 37.47 24.32 15.02
N HIS A 123 37.47 23.00 15.20
CA HIS A 123 38.14 22.31 16.30
C HIS A 123 39.68 22.45 16.18
N ASP A 124 40.24 22.22 15.00
CA ASP A 124 41.68 22.34 14.74
C ASP A 124 42.21 23.78 14.88
N ALA A 125 41.31 24.77 14.83
CA ALA A 125 41.65 26.17 15.08
C ALA A 125 41.68 26.54 16.59
N LEU A 126 41.33 25.61 17.48
CA LEU A 126 41.45 25.81 18.93
C LEU A 126 42.91 25.72 19.38
N PRO A 127 43.29 26.38 20.50
CA PRO A 127 44.64 26.24 21.04
C PRO A 127 45.00 24.78 21.34
N GLU A 128 46.19 24.37 20.91
CA GLU A 128 46.71 23.03 21.14
C GLU A 128 46.76 22.69 22.64
N GLY A 129 46.44 21.45 22.98
CA GLY A 129 46.51 20.97 24.36
C GLY A 129 45.41 21.50 25.30
N GLY A 130 44.39 22.20 24.78
CA GLY A 130 43.25 22.65 25.57
C GLY A 130 43.61 23.75 26.58
N GLU A 131 44.45 24.71 26.16
CA GLU A 131 44.84 25.85 26.99
C GLU A 131 43.60 26.52 27.62
N PRO A 132 43.59 26.84 28.94
CA PRO A 132 42.47 27.56 29.52
C PRO A 132 42.29 28.97 28.96
N ILE A 133 41.05 29.47 28.95
CA ILE A 133 40.79 30.87 28.59
C ILE A 133 41.43 31.80 29.63
N LYS A 134 42.42 32.57 29.19
CA LYS A 134 43.10 33.59 30.01
C LYS A 134 42.20 34.83 30.19
N VAL A 135 41.44 34.86 31.28
CA VAL A 135 40.54 35.96 31.62
C VAL A 135 41.32 37.25 31.88
N GLY A 136 40.90 38.36 31.27
CA GLY A 136 41.55 39.68 31.36
C GLY A 136 42.73 39.87 30.42
N HIS A 137 43.11 38.86 29.62
CA HIS A 137 44.20 38.96 28.66
C HIS A 137 43.69 39.42 27.28
N HIS A 138 44.52 40.09 26.48
CA HIS A 138 44.12 40.59 25.15
C HIS A 138 43.66 39.49 24.17
N SER A 139 44.02 38.23 24.41
CA SER A 139 43.60 37.08 23.60
C SER A 139 42.26 36.45 24.02
N GLU A 140 41.67 36.88 25.14
CA GLU A 140 40.46 36.31 25.72
C GLU A 140 39.30 36.27 24.70
N THR A 141 38.99 37.41 24.08
CA THR A 141 37.88 37.52 23.13
C THR A 141 38.05 36.59 21.94
N ARG A 142 39.28 36.46 21.42
CA ARG A 142 39.59 35.54 20.32
C ARG A 142 39.37 34.09 20.74
N HIS A 143 39.82 33.71 21.93
CA HIS A 143 39.68 32.35 22.44
C HIS A 143 38.20 31.98 22.65
N ARG A 144 37.42 32.84 23.32
CA ARG A 144 35.97 32.61 23.50
C ARG A 144 35.25 32.41 22.17
N ARG A 145 35.55 33.25 21.16
CA ARG A 145 34.97 33.13 19.81
C ARG A 145 35.36 31.83 19.11
N ALA A 146 36.61 31.35 19.29
CA ALA A 146 37.05 30.09 18.69
C ALA A 146 36.28 28.89 19.29
N VAL A 147 36.14 28.85 20.62
CA VAL A 147 35.35 27.83 21.33
C VAL A 147 33.88 27.87 20.90
N GLU A 148 33.27 29.06 20.86
CA GLU A 148 31.88 29.23 20.41
C GLU A 148 31.69 28.78 18.95
N LYS A 149 32.64 29.12 18.06
CA LYS A 149 32.61 28.71 16.66
C LYS A 149 32.67 27.18 16.53
N SER A 150 33.58 26.53 17.25
CA SER A 150 33.69 25.06 17.28
C SER A 150 32.40 24.42 17.81
N TRP A 151 31.87 24.89 18.94
CA TRP A 151 30.61 24.38 19.50
C TRP A 151 29.43 24.52 18.54
N ASN A 152 29.29 25.67 17.89
CA ASN A 152 28.24 25.90 16.90
C ASN A 152 28.41 25.05 15.64
N ALA A 153 29.66 24.82 15.20
CA ALA A 153 29.96 23.95 14.06
C ALA A 153 29.58 22.50 14.37
N LEU A 154 29.92 21.97 15.55
CA LEU A 154 29.51 20.66 16.02
C LEU A 154 27.99 20.51 16.04
N GLY A 155 27.28 21.48 16.63
CA GLY A 155 25.81 21.46 16.67
C GLY A 155 25.18 21.42 15.27
N LYS A 156 25.76 22.15 14.30
CA LYS A 156 25.34 22.14 12.91
C LYS A 156 25.62 20.81 12.22
N ALA A 157 26.81 20.23 12.45
CA ALA A 157 27.18 18.91 11.95
C ALA A 157 26.20 17.82 12.42
N VAL A 158 25.93 17.74 13.73
CA VAL A 158 24.98 16.78 14.30
C VAL A 158 23.56 16.97 13.74
N ALA A 159 23.11 18.22 13.59
CA ALA A 159 21.79 18.50 13.01
C ALA A 159 21.71 18.08 11.52
N ALA A 160 22.77 18.32 10.75
CA ALA A 160 22.87 17.92 9.35
C ALA A 160 22.90 16.38 9.21
N GLU A 161 23.66 15.69 10.07
CA GLU A 161 23.72 14.23 10.14
C GLU A 161 22.34 13.61 10.40
N ARG A 162 21.61 14.11 11.41
CA ARG A 162 20.24 13.65 11.70
C ARG A 162 19.29 13.89 10.52
N ALA A 163 19.44 15.00 9.81
CA ALA A 163 18.65 15.29 8.63
C ALA A 163 18.99 14.35 7.46
N ALA A 164 20.26 13.98 7.28
CA ALA A 164 20.71 12.99 6.30
C ALA A 164 20.17 11.60 6.63
N ALA A 165 20.33 11.13 7.87
CA ALA A 165 19.79 9.85 8.33
C ALA A 165 18.26 9.77 8.16
N THR A 166 17.54 10.85 8.48
CA THR A 166 16.08 10.93 8.27
C THR A 166 15.72 10.86 6.78
N ALA A 167 16.50 11.52 5.91
CA ALA A 167 16.29 11.46 4.47
C ALA A 167 16.52 10.04 3.93
N ARG A 168 17.60 9.37 4.38
CA ARG A 168 17.89 7.98 4.01
C ARG A 168 16.81 7.01 4.47
N GLY A 169 16.36 7.13 5.71
CA GLY A 169 15.25 6.29 6.22
C GLY A 169 13.95 6.44 5.42
N ARG A 170 13.72 7.60 4.79
CA ARG A 170 12.57 7.79 3.87
C ARG A 170 12.75 7.07 2.54
N VAL A 171 13.98 6.96 2.03
CA VAL A 171 14.30 6.16 0.83
C VAL A 171 14.01 4.68 1.12
N ASP A 172 14.57 4.15 2.20
CA ASP A 172 14.42 2.73 2.56
C ASP A 172 12.95 2.35 2.80
N ALA A 173 12.18 3.26 3.43
CA ALA A 173 10.75 3.07 3.61
C ALA A 173 9.98 3.07 2.28
N ALA A 174 10.33 3.99 1.37
CA ALA A 174 9.71 4.11 0.06
C ALA A 174 10.03 2.91 -0.84
N ALA A 175 11.27 2.44 -0.87
CA ALA A 175 11.71 1.30 -1.68
C ALA A 175 10.86 0.05 -1.42
N LYS A 176 10.54 -0.23 -0.15
CA LYS A 176 9.73 -1.39 0.28
C LYS A 176 8.24 -1.30 -0.06
N THR A 177 7.76 -0.22 -0.68
CA THR A 177 6.31 0.00 -0.90
C THR A 177 5.76 -0.98 -1.94
N THR A 178 6.45 -1.14 -3.06
CA THR A 178 6.07 -2.08 -4.11
C THR A 178 6.17 -3.51 -3.60
N ASP A 179 7.27 -3.88 -2.94
CA ASP A 179 7.47 -5.22 -2.36
C ASP A 179 6.33 -5.61 -1.42
N ARG A 180 5.89 -4.72 -0.53
CA ARG A 180 4.76 -4.99 0.38
C ARG A 180 3.43 -5.19 -0.35
N ARG A 181 3.23 -4.47 -1.45
CA ARG A 181 2.02 -4.59 -2.28
C ARG A 181 1.96 -5.94 -3.00
N TYR A 182 3.11 -6.45 -3.42
CA TYR A 182 3.27 -7.73 -4.11
C TYR A 182 3.67 -8.88 -3.17
N ALA A 183 3.77 -8.66 -1.86
CA ALA A 183 4.10 -9.74 -0.93
C ALA A 183 3.07 -10.89 -1.07
N PRO A 184 3.49 -12.18 -1.09
CA PRO A 184 2.61 -13.30 -1.40
C PRO A 184 1.30 -13.36 -0.61
N VAL A 185 1.37 -13.14 0.70
CA VAL A 185 0.18 -13.11 1.59
C VAL A 185 -0.73 -11.92 1.25
N THR A 186 -0.17 -10.76 0.90
CA THR A 186 -0.94 -9.57 0.48
C THR A 186 -1.70 -9.85 -0.82
N VAL A 187 -1.04 -10.46 -1.80
CA VAL A 187 -1.66 -10.84 -3.08
C VAL A 187 -2.78 -11.85 -2.84
N ALA A 188 -2.54 -12.88 -2.03
CA ALA A 188 -3.54 -13.88 -1.68
C ALA A 188 -4.81 -13.27 -1.04
N ARG A 189 -4.62 -12.41 -0.02
CA ARG A 189 -5.74 -11.70 0.63
C ARG A 189 -6.48 -10.76 -0.33
N ARG A 190 -5.78 -10.17 -1.29
CA ARG A 190 -6.39 -9.31 -2.31
C ARG A 190 -7.29 -10.14 -3.25
N ILE A 191 -6.80 -11.28 -3.73
CA ILE A 191 -7.58 -12.22 -4.54
C ILE A 191 -8.84 -12.68 -3.78
N ASP A 192 -8.71 -13.06 -2.51
CA ASP A 192 -9.84 -13.45 -1.67
C ASP A 192 -10.91 -12.34 -1.58
N LYS A 193 -10.47 -11.09 -1.40
CA LYS A 193 -11.35 -9.92 -1.34
C LYS A 193 -12.03 -9.66 -2.69
N LEU A 194 -11.27 -9.62 -3.78
CA LEU A 194 -11.79 -9.37 -5.13
C LEU A 194 -12.79 -10.45 -5.55
N THR A 195 -12.50 -11.71 -5.24
CA THR A 195 -13.42 -12.83 -5.48
C THR A 195 -14.73 -12.67 -4.70
N ALA A 196 -14.67 -12.22 -3.45
CA ALA A 196 -15.88 -11.98 -2.64
C ALA A 196 -16.68 -10.77 -3.14
N GLU A 197 -15.99 -9.74 -3.61
CA GLU A 197 -16.57 -8.53 -4.21
C GLU A 197 -17.25 -8.84 -5.54
N LEU A 198 -16.61 -9.59 -6.43
CA LEU A 198 -17.19 -10.05 -7.70
C LEU A 198 -18.50 -10.82 -7.45
N ARG A 199 -18.48 -11.79 -6.53
CA ARG A 199 -19.69 -12.54 -6.14
C ARG A 199 -20.78 -11.68 -5.50
N ARG A 200 -20.42 -10.55 -4.89
CA ARG A 200 -21.42 -9.59 -4.37
C ARG A 200 -22.06 -8.85 -5.54
N LEU A 201 -21.26 -8.31 -6.44
CA LEU A 201 -21.74 -7.56 -7.61
C LEU A 201 -22.57 -8.42 -8.56
N GLU A 202 -22.18 -9.67 -8.78
CA GLU A 202 -22.97 -10.62 -9.58
C GLU A 202 -24.34 -10.90 -8.94
N ARG A 203 -24.41 -11.04 -7.61
CA ARG A 203 -25.69 -11.16 -6.89
C ARG A 203 -26.53 -9.88 -6.97
N ASP A 204 -25.90 -8.72 -6.93
CA ASP A 204 -26.61 -7.44 -7.10
C ASP A 204 -27.13 -7.29 -8.55
N ARG A 205 -26.37 -7.77 -9.55
CA ARG A 205 -26.77 -7.81 -10.96
C ARG A 205 -27.98 -8.71 -11.19
N ASP A 206 -27.99 -9.89 -10.58
CA ASP A 206 -28.99 -10.93 -10.85
C ASP A 206 -30.17 -10.89 -9.90
N GLY A 207 -30.03 -10.20 -8.77
CA GLY A 207 -30.96 -10.32 -7.66
C GLY A 207 -30.73 -11.61 -6.87
N TYR A 208 -31.17 -11.62 -5.62
CA TYR A 208 -31.07 -12.82 -4.79
C TYR A 208 -32.09 -12.80 -3.66
N THR A 209 -32.47 -13.99 -3.20
CA THR A 209 -33.29 -14.16 -2.00
C THR A 209 -32.44 -14.76 -0.89
N ARG A 210 -32.40 -14.13 0.28
CA ARG A 210 -31.74 -14.67 1.48
C ARG A 210 -32.75 -15.11 2.51
N THR A 211 -32.50 -16.25 3.15
CA THR A 211 -33.28 -16.68 4.31
C THR A 211 -32.75 -15.98 5.55
N LEU A 212 -33.60 -15.20 6.22
CA LEU A 212 -33.27 -14.51 7.48
C LEU A 212 -33.39 -15.46 8.67
N HIS A 213 -34.49 -16.22 8.71
CA HIS A 213 -34.75 -17.18 9.77
C HIS A 213 -35.67 -18.30 9.27
N THR A 214 -35.47 -19.50 9.80
CA THR A 214 -36.38 -20.63 9.60
C THR A 214 -37.03 -20.96 10.93
N ASN A 215 -38.35 -20.85 10.99
CA ASN A 215 -39.11 -21.26 12.17
C ASN A 215 -38.96 -22.79 12.34
N LYS A 216 -38.40 -23.22 13.47
CA LYS A 216 -38.11 -24.64 13.74
C LYS A 216 -39.36 -25.50 13.98
N GLN A 217 -40.48 -24.90 14.36
CA GLN A 217 -41.73 -25.61 14.69
C GLN A 217 -42.60 -25.80 13.45
N THR A 218 -42.66 -24.80 12.56
CA THR A 218 -43.50 -24.84 11.36
C THR A 218 -42.72 -25.13 10.08
N GLY A 219 -41.39 -25.07 10.12
CA GLY A 219 -40.53 -25.16 8.93
C GLY A 219 -40.57 -23.93 8.02
N GLN A 220 -41.36 -22.91 8.36
CA GLN A 220 -41.54 -21.72 7.53
C GLN A 220 -40.25 -20.89 7.46
N LYS A 221 -39.85 -20.51 6.25
CA LYS A 221 -38.70 -19.64 5.99
C LYS A 221 -39.15 -18.19 5.85
N TYR A 222 -38.57 -17.32 6.65
CA TYR A 222 -38.67 -15.88 6.51
C TYR A 222 -37.53 -15.43 5.60
N VAL A 223 -37.89 -14.87 4.45
CA VAL A 223 -36.95 -14.52 3.40
C VAL A 223 -36.99 -13.03 3.09
N GLU A 224 -35.86 -12.51 2.64
CA GLU A 224 -35.72 -11.17 2.09
C GLU A 224 -35.27 -11.31 0.64
N THR A 225 -36.03 -10.71 -0.26
CA THR A 225 -35.76 -10.73 -1.70
C THR A 225 -35.20 -9.39 -2.12
N HIS A 226 -34.06 -9.44 -2.81
CA HIS A 226 -33.43 -8.31 -3.45
C HIS A 226 -33.60 -8.49 -4.96
N GLU A 227 -34.28 -7.54 -5.59
CA GLU A 227 -34.48 -7.53 -7.04
C GLU A 227 -33.16 -7.30 -7.79
N ALA A 228 -33.12 -7.78 -9.03
CA ALA A 228 -32.01 -7.54 -9.93
C ALA A 228 -31.79 -6.03 -10.16
N ALA A 229 -30.54 -5.59 -10.26
CA ALA A 229 -30.23 -4.22 -10.61
C ALA A 229 -30.86 -3.84 -11.97
N GLY A 230 -31.51 -2.68 -12.01
CA GLY A 230 -32.15 -2.10 -13.21
C GLY A 230 -31.62 -0.70 -13.55
N GLY A 231 -31.89 -0.24 -14.78
CA GLY A 231 -31.49 1.08 -15.29
C GLY A 231 -30.00 1.39 -15.17
N ASP A 232 -29.66 2.65 -14.93
CA ASP A 232 -28.29 3.15 -14.78
C ASP A 232 -27.51 2.40 -13.69
N TYR A 233 -28.19 1.93 -12.63
CA TYR A 233 -27.53 1.15 -11.59
C TYR A 233 -27.04 -0.20 -12.12
N ARG A 234 -27.78 -0.84 -13.02
CA ARG A 234 -27.36 -2.09 -13.66
C ARG A 234 -26.11 -1.89 -14.49
N GLU A 235 -26.10 -0.87 -15.35
CA GLU A 235 -24.94 -0.53 -16.18
C GLU A 235 -23.71 -0.27 -15.30
N ARG A 236 -23.91 0.43 -14.19
CA ARG A 236 -22.87 0.68 -13.19
C ARG A 236 -22.30 -0.61 -12.61
N VAL A 237 -23.16 -1.56 -12.22
CA VAL A 237 -22.75 -2.85 -11.67
C VAL A 237 -22.03 -3.69 -12.72
N LEU A 238 -22.48 -3.68 -13.98
CA LEU A 238 -21.81 -4.40 -15.06
C LEU A 238 -20.39 -3.89 -15.32
N ALA A 239 -20.20 -2.57 -15.39
CA ALA A 239 -18.88 -1.97 -15.53
C ALA A 239 -17.96 -2.31 -14.34
N GLU A 240 -18.51 -2.36 -13.12
CA GLU A 240 -17.74 -2.76 -11.93
C GLU A 240 -17.38 -4.25 -11.96
N ILE A 241 -18.28 -5.12 -12.43
CA ILE A 241 -17.99 -6.55 -12.61
C ILE A 241 -16.82 -6.74 -13.56
N GLU A 242 -16.84 -6.06 -14.71
CA GLU A 242 -15.75 -6.12 -15.69
C GLU A 242 -14.42 -5.64 -15.09
N HIS A 243 -14.44 -4.50 -14.39
CA HIS A 243 -13.25 -3.98 -13.73
C HIS A 243 -12.68 -4.93 -12.65
N ILE A 244 -13.53 -5.46 -11.77
CA ILE A 244 -13.11 -6.36 -10.70
C ILE A 244 -12.63 -7.71 -11.27
N ALA A 245 -13.22 -8.17 -12.37
CA ALA A 245 -12.77 -9.38 -13.06
C ALA A 245 -11.37 -9.17 -13.68
N ASP A 246 -11.11 -8.02 -14.30
CA ASP A 246 -9.79 -7.66 -14.80
C ASP A 246 -8.75 -7.53 -13.66
N GLU A 247 -9.12 -6.89 -12.54
CA GLU A 247 -8.25 -6.85 -11.36
C GLU A 247 -7.93 -8.26 -10.84
N LEU A 248 -8.95 -9.12 -10.74
CA LEU A 248 -8.80 -10.50 -10.27
C LEU A 248 -7.85 -11.27 -11.19
N ALA A 249 -8.05 -11.21 -12.50
CA ALA A 249 -7.20 -11.89 -13.48
C ALA A 249 -5.73 -11.44 -13.37
N TYR A 250 -5.48 -10.14 -13.23
CA TYR A 250 -4.13 -9.62 -13.03
C TYR A 250 -3.47 -10.20 -11.77
N TRP A 251 -4.17 -10.15 -10.62
CA TRP A 251 -3.60 -10.63 -9.36
C TRP A 251 -3.45 -12.14 -9.29
N GLU A 252 -4.34 -12.89 -9.94
CA GLU A 252 -4.20 -14.34 -10.12
C GLU A 252 -2.96 -14.68 -10.95
N GLY A 253 -2.71 -13.94 -12.04
CA GLY A 253 -1.47 -14.08 -12.82
C GLY A 253 -0.21 -13.79 -11.99
N VAL A 254 -0.22 -12.74 -11.17
CA VAL A 254 0.86 -12.46 -10.20
C VAL A 254 1.05 -13.62 -9.23
N ARG A 255 -0.04 -14.19 -8.70
CA ARG A 255 0.03 -15.31 -7.75
C ARG A 255 0.56 -16.58 -8.40
N ALA A 256 0.17 -16.87 -9.64
CA ALA A 256 0.69 -18.00 -10.41
C ALA A 256 2.21 -17.88 -10.57
N HIS A 257 2.69 -16.73 -11.05
CA HIS A 257 4.12 -16.46 -11.16
C HIS A 257 4.86 -16.61 -9.82
N GLN A 258 4.26 -16.19 -8.70
CA GLN A 258 4.86 -16.36 -7.37
C GLN A 258 5.00 -17.83 -6.96
N ILE A 259 4.04 -18.67 -7.32
CA ILE A 259 4.06 -20.10 -7.07
C ILE A 259 5.14 -20.76 -7.95
N ASP A 260 5.17 -20.43 -9.24
CA ASP A 260 6.16 -20.96 -10.19
C ASP A 260 7.59 -20.58 -9.80
N ALA A 261 7.79 -19.35 -9.31
CA ALA A 261 9.08 -18.89 -8.79
C ALA A 261 9.42 -19.44 -7.38
N GLY A 262 8.54 -20.24 -6.76
CA GLY A 262 8.75 -20.80 -5.42
C GLY A 262 8.66 -19.79 -4.26
N THR A 263 8.26 -18.55 -4.53
CA THR A 263 8.11 -17.49 -3.51
C THR A 263 6.79 -17.60 -2.72
N ALA A 264 5.81 -18.31 -3.27
CA ALA A 264 4.55 -18.64 -2.62
C ALA A 264 4.27 -20.13 -2.74
N THR A 265 3.55 -20.68 -1.77
CA THR A 265 3.10 -22.08 -1.79
C THR A 265 1.58 -22.12 -1.93
N ALA A 266 1.08 -23.01 -2.80
CA ALA A 266 -0.35 -23.17 -3.07
C ALA A 266 -0.99 -24.15 -2.07
N TYR A 267 -1.01 -23.80 -0.79
CA TYR A 267 -1.67 -24.64 0.21
C TYR A 267 -3.18 -24.77 -0.07
N SER A 268 -3.69 -25.99 -0.01
CA SER A 268 -5.09 -26.31 -0.21
C SER A 268 -5.49 -27.51 0.67
N ARG A 269 -6.79 -27.81 0.68
CA ARG A 269 -7.34 -28.99 1.36
C ARG A 269 -6.81 -30.32 0.80
N ASP A 270 -6.29 -30.31 -0.44
CA ASP A 270 -5.83 -31.50 -1.13
C ASP A 270 -4.37 -31.84 -0.74
N VAL A 271 -3.66 -30.87 -0.17
CA VAL A 271 -2.26 -31.02 0.30
C VAL A 271 -2.17 -31.17 1.81
N VAL A 272 -2.94 -30.37 2.55
CA VAL A 272 -2.90 -30.36 4.03
C VAL A 272 -3.83 -31.44 4.58
N ALA A 273 -3.30 -32.25 5.49
CA ALA A 273 -4.03 -33.31 6.17
C ALA A 273 -4.30 -32.96 7.65
N ALA A 274 -5.30 -33.61 8.24
CA ALA A 274 -5.50 -33.55 9.68
C ALA A 274 -4.32 -34.25 10.38
N GLY A 275 -3.79 -33.63 11.44
CA GLY A 275 -2.60 -34.10 12.14
C GLY A 275 -1.30 -33.39 11.73
N ASP A 276 -1.24 -32.80 10.54
CA ASP A 276 -0.09 -32.01 10.08
C ASP A 276 0.19 -30.80 10.99
N LEU A 277 1.39 -30.24 10.86
CA LEU A 277 1.79 -29.00 11.53
C LEU A 277 1.88 -27.86 10.52
N VAL A 278 1.05 -26.83 10.68
CA VAL A 278 1.09 -25.61 9.86
C VAL A 278 1.78 -24.48 10.59
N ARG A 279 2.66 -23.74 9.90
CA ARG A 279 3.32 -22.56 10.47
C ARG A 279 2.44 -21.32 10.32
N TYR A 280 1.97 -20.79 11.44
CA TYR A 280 1.11 -19.62 11.53
C TYR A 280 1.55 -18.74 12.71
N VAL A 281 1.59 -17.42 12.53
CA VAL A 281 2.01 -16.42 13.55
C VAL A 281 3.33 -16.83 14.25
N GLY A 282 4.29 -17.34 13.48
CA GLY A 282 5.64 -17.69 13.97
C GLY A 282 5.80 -19.11 14.53
N HIS A 283 4.71 -19.79 14.88
CA HIS A 283 4.73 -21.11 15.51
C HIS A 283 4.11 -22.19 14.62
N PHE A 284 4.44 -23.45 14.89
CA PHE A 284 3.79 -24.60 14.27
C PHE A 284 2.59 -25.04 15.11
N HIS A 285 1.44 -25.20 14.47
CA HIS A 285 0.20 -25.62 15.09
C HIS A 285 -0.33 -26.89 14.45
N ARG A 286 -0.78 -27.84 15.27
CA ARG A 286 -1.40 -29.07 14.79
C ARG A 286 -2.77 -28.79 14.16
N VAL A 287 -2.97 -29.30 12.95
CA VAL A 287 -4.23 -29.23 12.23
C VAL A 287 -5.21 -30.22 12.84
N LEU A 288 -6.33 -29.70 13.35
CA LEU A 288 -7.43 -30.47 13.93
C LEU A 288 -8.48 -30.84 12.88
N LYS A 289 -8.73 -29.94 11.92
CA LYS A 289 -9.71 -30.16 10.84
C LYS A 289 -9.31 -29.41 9.58
N VAL A 290 -9.46 -30.06 8.44
CA VAL A 290 -9.26 -29.47 7.11
C VAL A 290 -10.61 -29.02 6.56
N ASN A 291 -10.72 -27.76 6.13
CA ASN A 291 -11.93 -27.21 5.49
C ASN A 291 -11.59 -26.71 4.09
N ALA A 292 -12.59 -26.32 3.31
CA ALA A 292 -12.40 -25.92 1.91
C ALA A 292 -11.45 -24.72 1.73
N LYS A 293 -11.44 -23.75 2.64
CA LYS A 293 -10.62 -22.52 2.54
C LYS A 293 -9.67 -22.30 3.72
N THR A 294 -9.81 -23.10 4.76
CA THR A 294 -9.14 -22.89 6.05
C THR A 294 -8.80 -24.23 6.69
N VAL A 295 -7.80 -24.24 7.55
CA VAL A 295 -7.59 -25.31 8.54
C VAL A 295 -8.01 -24.83 9.92
N THR A 296 -8.54 -25.73 10.73
CA THR A 296 -8.82 -25.50 12.13
C THR A 296 -7.62 -25.98 12.94
N ILE A 297 -7.11 -25.13 13.83
CA ILE A 297 -6.01 -25.43 14.75
C ILE A 297 -6.48 -25.21 16.20
N GLY A 298 -5.71 -25.70 17.17
CA GLY A 298 -5.90 -25.33 18.57
C GLY A 298 -5.62 -23.83 18.79
N SER A 299 -6.16 -23.27 19.87
CA SER A 299 -6.00 -21.85 20.20
C SER A 299 -4.55 -21.38 20.14
N ILE A 300 -4.30 -20.30 19.39
CA ILE A 300 -2.97 -19.67 19.29
C ILE A 300 -2.53 -18.97 20.58
N VAL A 301 -3.48 -18.66 21.47
CA VAL A 301 -3.24 -18.03 22.78
C VAL A 301 -3.45 -18.99 23.96
N GLY A 302 -3.68 -20.28 23.68
CA GLY A 302 -4.04 -21.29 24.68
C GLY A 302 -5.54 -21.32 25.02
N GLY A 303 -5.98 -22.37 25.73
CA GLY A 303 -7.39 -22.61 26.07
C GLY A 303 -8.04 -23.74 25.26
N SER A 304 -9.36 -23.93 25.46
CA SER A 304 -10.13 -25.05 24.89
C SER A 304 -10.80 -24.74 23.54
N TRP A 305 -10.72 -23.51 23.05
CA TRP A 305 -11.29 -23.14 21.75
C TRP A 305 -10.33 -23.41 20.59
N THR A 306 -10.84 -23.22 19.38
CA THR A 306 -10.12 -23.46 18.13
C THR A 306 -10.07 -22.20 17.28
N ASP A 307 -8.99 -22.04 16.53
CA ASP A 307 -8.80 -20.96 15.56
C ASP A 307 -8.91 -21.50 14.12
N ARG A 308 -9.36 -20.65 13.19
CA ARG A 308 -9.36 -20.96 11.76
C ARG A 308 -8.26 -20.17 11.05
N VAL A 309 -7.38 -20.88 10.37
CA VAL A 309 -6.29 -20.30 9.58
C VAL A 309 -6.60 -20.47 8.10
N PRO A 310 -6.77 -19.37 7.33
CA PRO A 310 -6.84 -19.43 5.88
C PRO A 310 -5.57 -20.02 5.27
N TYR A 311 -5.70 -20.79 4.18
CA TYR A 311 -4.53 -21.34 3.49
C TYR A 311 -3.54 -20.26 3.03
N SER A 312 -4.06 -19.06 2.71
CA SER A 312 -3.27 -17.87 2.33
C SER A 312 -2.36 -17.33 3.43
N GLU A 313 -2.55 -17.73 4.69
CA GLU A 313 -1.75 -17.30 5.85
C GLU A 313 -0.68 -18.31 6.27
N ILE A 314 -0.71 -19.53 5.73
CA ILE A 314 0.21 -20.60 6.11
C ILE A 314 1.58 -20.30 5.51
N ARG A 315 2.63 -20.39 6.33
CA ARG A 315 4.03 -20.06 5.95
C ARG A 315 4.97 -21.26 5.95
N GLY A 316 4.43 -22.46 6.13
CA GLY A 316 5.18 -23.70 6.23
C GLY A 316 4.27 -24.85 6.60
N LEU A 317 4.62 -26.05 6.14
CA LEU A 317 3.88 -27.27 6.38
C LEU A 317 4.87 -28.38 6.75
N ARG A 318 4.51 -29.13 7.78
CA ARG A 318 5.15 -30.39 8.15
C ARG A 318 4.09 -31.46 8.32
N ASP A 319 4.47 -32.71 8.12
CA ASP A 319 3.58 -33.83 8.41
C ASP A 319 3.40 -34.03 9.93
N ALA A 320 2.64 -35.06 10.31
CA ALA A 320 2.39 -35.38 11.71
C ALA A 320 3.66 -35.77 12.49
N ASP A 321 4.68 -36.28 11.80
CA ASP A 321 5.96 -36.73 12.37
C ASP A 321 7.00 -35.59 12.40
N GLY A 322 6.68 -34.44 11.81
CA GLY A 322 7.52 -33.24 11.81
C GLY A 322 8.45 -33.11 10.60
N ASN A 323 8.32 -33.99 9.61
CA ASN A 323 9.07 -33.91 8.35
C ASN A 323 8.57 -32.74 7.50
N GLY A 324 9.47 -32.12 6.75
CA GLY A 324 9.11 -31.04 5.82
C GLY A 324 8.14 -31.54 4.74
N VAL A 325 7.14 -30.74 4.39
CA VAL A 325 6.23 -31.05 3.28
C VAL A 325 6.35 -29.98 2.21
N ARG A 326 6.64 -30.42 0.98
CA ARG A 326 6.70 -29.59 -0.21
C ARG A 326 5.57 -29.96 -1.17
N ILE A 327 5.25 -29.03 -2.07
CA ILE A 327 4.27 -29.25 -3.14
C ILE A 327 5.06 -29.32 -4.44
N VAL A 328 4.96 -30.44 -5.15
CA VAL A 328 5.58 -30.65 -6.47
C VAL A 328 4.47 -31.05 -7.43
N ASP A 329 4.30 -30.30 -8.52
CA ASP A 329 3.24 -30.51 -9.52
C ASP A 329 1.82 -30.62 -8.90
N GLY A 330 1.57 -29.83 -7.84
CA GLY A 330 0.30 -29.84 -7.12
C GLY A 330 0.12 -31.02 -6.15
N ALA A 331 1.07 -31.94 -6.09
CA ALA A 331 1.05 -33.10 -5.20
C ALA A 331 1.88 -32.86 -3.92
N ARG A 332 1.43 -33.45 -2.83
CA ARG A 332 2.15 -33.48 -1.55
C ARG A 332 3.37 -34.40 -1.64
N VAL A 333 4.55 -33.88 -1.30
CA VAL A 333 5.80 -34.65 -1.15
C VAL A 333 6.37 -34.43 0.24
N VAL A 334 6.65 -35.52 0.96
CA VAL A 334 7.24 -35.48 2.31
C VAL A 334 8.75 -35.66 2.19
N ASP A 335 9.51 -34.75 2.81
CA ASP A 335 10.96 -34.81 2.88
C ASP A 335 11.37 -35.80 3.98
N THR A 336 11.36 -37.09 3.64
CA THR A 336 11.92 -38.12 4.52
C THR A 336 13.45 -38.03 4.43
N GLY A 337 14.11 -37.59 5.51
CA GLY A 337 15.56 -37.37 5.58
C GLY A 337 16.39 -38.66 5.51
N THR A 338 16.41 -39.33 4.36
CA THR A 338 17.34 -40.40 4.02
C THR A 338 18.29 -39.91 2.93
N ASP A 339 19.27 -39.11 3.34
CA ASP A 339 20.58 -39.09 2.68
C ASP A 339 21.61 -39.53 3.72
N THR A 340 21.59 -40.83 4.03
CA THR A 340 22.71 -41.50 4.69
C THR A 340 23.78 -41.72 3.63
N GLY A 341 24.62 -40.70 3.42
CA GLY A 341 25.91 -40.87 2.75
C GLY A 341 26.74 -41.94 3.49
N PRO A 342 27.59 -42.69 2.77
CA PRO A 342 28.21 -43.89 3.30
C PRO A 342 29.18 -43.54 4.43
N ASP A 343 29.10 -44.31 5.52
CA ASP A 343 30.09 -44.37 6.58
C ASP A 343 31.52 -44.39 6.00
N ALA A 344 32.33 -43.43 6.41
CA ALA A 344 33.77 -43.52 6.35
C ALA A 344 34.33 -43.27 7.76
N ALA A 345 34.97 -44.32 8.26
CA ALA A 345 35.66 -44.43 9.53
C ALA A 345 36.85 -43.46 9.70
#